data_AF-A0A836FNC8-F1
#
_entry.id   AF-A0A836FNC8-F1
#
_cell.length_a   1.000
_cell.length_b   1.000
_cell.length_c   1.000
_cell.angle_alpha   90.00
_cell.angle_beta   90.00
_cell.angle_gamma   90.00
#
_symmetry.space_group_name_H-M   'P 1'
#
loop_
_entity.id
_entity.type
_entity.pdbx_description
1 polymer ?
#
loop_
_entity_poly.entity_id
_entity_poly.type
_entity_poly.pdbx_seq_one_letter_code
_entity_poly.pdbx_strand_id
1 'polypeptide(L)'
;MNSYQQVVNTGSQPPTVYDQKYVDFVDNVLKEVADDFEREKKFSDQNLLKLHKLFDGVFERALDLYEQQRVTQISTSNAIITEPCKGINEASWLMQVKGHSGAFYTLFPEINYCTCAAFRHQVLTDRSAFTCKHVLATWLASIDNEKLLHQQLTQKQFNNLNTEDYILVAKVGLTNLKIIIELLKATNFKEIATCLGSENGLKITVEDAKCMQASAYIPSTVFDEFELKEDVTFSLSLNILVDCLCMFWPTSQENSVTVQIFYKGTGYPLSIIIEEDGIITDCSLKTLEVEELLDFHLDTENVVNKVVLQTELLKAVMAELDPTSQLVKLCLSPEKPFFRISLESIGSVCHIDLPHDNDLIDTFQCTTTVTSTFKLEYIKPAMKALSCASKVSLRTNNAGLLCFQYMIKTENGNTCYMEYYVRFFMIN
;
A
#
# COMPACT_ATOMS: atom_id res chain seq x y z
N MET A 1 47.28 -41.19 -15.97
CA MET A 1 47.20 -39.89 -15.27
C MET A 1 45.80 -39.80 -14.67
N ASN A 2 45.61 -40.44 -13.51
CA ASN A 2 45.67 -39.83 -12.17
C ASN A 2 44.38 -39.02 -11.89
N SER A 3 43.36 -39.60 -11.23
CA SER A 3 43.25 -39.84 -9.77
C SER A 3 43.00 -38.54 -8.99
N TYR A 4 41.79 -38.38 -8.45
CA TYR A 4 41.48 -37.77 -7.14
C TYR A 4 40.02 -38.15 -6.81
N GLN A 5 39.77 -39.24 -6.07
CA GLN A 5 39.62 -39.24 -4.61
C GLN A 5 38.72 -38.11 -4.10
N GLN A 6 37.41 -38.34 -4.07
CA GLN A 6 36.59 -37.81 -2.99
C GLN A 6 36.65 -38.82 -1.85
N VAL A 7 37.51 -38.48 -0.89
CA VAL A 7 37.59 -39.11 0.42
C VAL A 7 36.22 -38.94 1.07
N VAL A 8 35.58 -40.08 1.30
CA VAL A 8 34.47 -40.24 2.24
C VAL A 8 34.99 -39.77 3.59
N ASN A 9 34.65 -38.53 3.96
CA ASN A 9 34.88 -38.06 5.30
C ASN A 9 33.72 -38.58 6.15
N THR A 10 33.97 -39.70 6.84
CA THR A 10 33.22 -40.15 8.00
C THR A 10 33.37 -39.10 9.10
N GLY A 11 32.55 -38.05 9.03
CA GLY A 11 32.29 -37.14 10.13
C GLY A 11 30.87 -37.39 10.61
N SER A 12 30.74 -38.16 11.68
CA SER A 12 29.53 -38.22 12.50
C SER A 12 29.15 -36.80 12.93
N GLN A 13 28.24 -36.15 12.19
CA GLN A 13 27.54 -35.00 12.72
C GLN A 13 26.59 -35.51 13.81
N PRO A 14 26.58 -34.91 15.01
CA PRO A 14 25.57 -35.23 16.02
C PRO A 14 24.18 -34.94 15.42
N PRO A 15 23.14 -35.70 15.80
CA PRO A 15 21.81 -35.52 15.26
C PRO A 15 21.36 -34.07 15.46
N THR A 16 21.06 -33.40 14.36
CA THR A 16 20.50 -32.06 14.36
C THR A 16 19.11 -32.12 14.99
N VAL A 17 18.81 -31.15 15.84
CA VAL A 17 17.73 -31.12 16.84
C VAL A 17 16.32 -30.97 16.21
N TYR A 18 16.13 -31.42 14.97
CA TYR A 18 14.93 -31.22 14.17
C TYR A 18 14.50 -32.48 13.41
N ASP A 19 14.55 -33.63 14.08
CA ASP A 19 13.78 -34.80 13.66
C ASP A 19 12.39 -34.73 14.30
N GLN A 20 11.35 -35.21 13.61
CA GLN A 20 9.97 -35.28 14.14
C GLN A 20 9.93 -35.86 15.56
N LYS A 21 10.78 -36.86 15.83
CA LYS A 21 10.94 -37.47 17.16
C LYS A 21 11.39 -36.51 18.24
N TYR A 22 12.23 -35.53 17.91
CA TYR A 22 12.67 -34.51 18.87
C TYR A 22 11.55 -33.50 19.14
N VAL A 23 10.79 -33.10 18.12
CA VAL A 23 9.60 -32.24 18.30
C VAL A 23 8.59 -32.92 19.22
N ASP A 24 8.24 -34.17 18.92
CA ASP A 24 7.32 -34.96 19.75
C ASP A 24 7.85 -35.12 21.18
N PHE A 25 9.17 -35.27 21.36
CA PHE A 25 9.80 -35.33 22.67
C PHE A 25 9.67 -34.01 23.45
N VAL A 26 9.96 -32.88 22.81
CA VAL A 26 9.81 -31.54 23.41
C VAL A 26 8.37 -31.31 23.83
N ASP A 27 7.40 -31.58 22.95
CA ASP A 27 5.99 -31.38 23.23
C ASP A 27 5.50 -32.24 24.39
N ASN A 28 5.97 -33.49 24.49
CA ASN A 28 5.67 -34.36 25.62
C ASN A 28 6.23 -33.82 26.95
N VAL A 29 7.45 -33.29 26.96
CA VAL A 29 8.05 -32.69 28.16
C VAL A 29 7.30 -31.42 28.58
N LEU A 30 6.95 -30.55 27.62
CA LEU A 30 6.17 -29.35 27.88
C LEU A 30 4.80 -29.72 28.46
N LYS A 31 4.12 -30.71 27.88
CA LYS A 31 2.82 -31.20 28.36
C LYS A 31 2.91 -31.77 29.78
N GLU A 32 3.91 -32.61 30.07
CA GLU A 32 4.12 -33.16 31.42
C GLU A 32 4.31 -32.03 32.45
N VAL A 33 5.11 -31.01 32.11
CA VAL A 33 5.32 -29.85 33.00
C VAL A 33 4.04 -29.04 33.21
N ALA A 34 3.22 -28.87 32.17
CA ALA A 34 1.93 -28.19 32.28
C ALA A 34 0.96 -28.97 33.18
N ASP A 35 0.86 -30.28 33.00
CA ASP A 35 0.02 -31.18 33.82
C ASP A 35 0.47 -31.18 35.29
N ASP A 36 1.78 -31.21 35.54
CA ASP A 36 2.35 -31.12 36.87
C ASP A 36 2.08 -29.77 37.53
N PHE A 37 2.18 -28.68 36.78
CA PHE A 37 1.84 -27.35 37.27
C PHE A 37 0.34 -27.23 37.61
N GLU A 38 -0.55 -27.81 36.79
CA GLU A 38 -1.99 -27.78 37.06
C GLU A 38 -2.32 -28.43 38.41
N ARG A 39 -1.63 -29.52 38.74
CA ARG A 39 -1.74 -30.28 39.99
C ARG A 39 -1.12 -29.58 41.19
N GLU A 40 0.07 -28.99 41.03
CA GLU A 40 0.88 -28.47 42.15
C GLU A 40 0.78 -26.96 42.34
N LYS A 41 0.24 -26.24 41.36
CA LYS A 41 0.15 -24.76 41.29
C LYS A 41 1.50 -24.04 41.45
N LYS A 42 2.60 -24.72 41.13
CA LYS A 42 3.95 -24.18 41.10
C LYS A 42 4.85 -25.02 40.19
N PHE A 43 5.90 -24.40 39.66
CA PHE A 43 6.97 -25.15 39.00
C PHE A 43 7.84 -25.84 40.05
N SER A 44 7.86 -27.17 40.07
CA SER A 44 8.75 -27.95 40.93
C SER A 44 10.21 -27.82 40.47
N ASP A 45 11.16 -28.04 41.37
CA ASP A 45 12.60 -28.05 41.02
C ASP A 45 12.90 -29.08 39.92
N GLN A 46 12.15 -30.18 39.89
CA GLN A 46 12.26 -31.19 38.83
C GLN A 46 11.81 -30.65 37.48
N ASN A 47 10.71 -29.87 37.43
CA ASN A 47 10.22 -29.25 36.21
C ASN A 47 11.20 -28.19 35.68
N LEU A 48 11.72 -27.34 36.56
CA LEU A 48 12.72 -26.34 36.21
C LEU A 48 14.00 -27.00 35.67
N LEU A 49 14.44 -28.09 36.29
CA LEU A 49 15.62 -28.84 35.84
C LEU A 49 15.40 -29.53 34.48
N LYS A 50 14.20 -30.07 34.22
CA LYS A 50 13.84 -30.64 32.91
C LYS A 50 13.89 -29.58 31.80
N LEU A 51 13.27 -28.42 32.05
CA LEU A 51 13.25 -27.31 31.09
C LEU A 51 14.65 -26.73 30.85
N HIS A 52 15.46 -26.57 31.91
CA HIS A 52 16.85 -26.13 31.79
C HIS A 52 17.69 -27.10 30.96
N LYS A 53 17.56 -28.41 31.19
CA LYS A 53 18.27 -29.42 30.37
C LYS A 53 17.85 -29.40 28.90
N LEU A 54 16.61 -28.98 28.59
CA LEU A 54 16.07 -29.00 27.24
C LEU A 54 16.42 -27.73 26.44
N PHE A 55 16.33 -26.55 27.07
CA PHE A 55 16.48 -25.26 26.40
C PHE A 55 17.73 -24.48 26.85
N ASP A 56 18.48 -24.98 27.84
CA ASP A 56 19.74 -24.43 28.34
C ASP A 56 19.64 -22.91 28.64
N GLY A 57 20.61 -22.11 28.21
CA GLY A 57 20.60 -20.65 28.43
C GLY A 57 19.40 -19.90 27.82
N VAL A 58 18.61 -20.52 26.92
CA VAL A 58 17.33 -19.94 26.46
C VAL A 58 16.30 -19.97 27.59
N PHE A 59 16.28 -21.03 28.40
CA PHE A 59 15.37 -21.17 29.54
C PHE A 59 15.64 -20.12 30.60
N GLU A 60 16.90 -19.92 31.00
CA GLU A 60 17.26 -18.93 32.03
C GLU A 60 16.78 -17.52 31.68
N ARG A 61 16.95 -17.14 30.41
CA ARG A 61 16.51 -15.84 29.91
C ARG A 61 14.99 -15.73 29.77
N ALA A 62 14.32 -16.85 29.46
CA ALA A 62 12.86 -16.91 29.40
C ALA A 62 12.25 -16.82 30.80
N LEU A 63 12.84 -17.51 31.78
CA LEU A 63 12.44 -17.50 33.17
C LEU A 63 12.55 -16.08 33.75
N ASP A 64 13.63 -15.35 33.46
CA ASP A 64 13.78 -13.94 33.85
C ASP A 64 12.72 -13.01 33.22
N LEU A 65 12.33 -13.23 31.96
CA LEU A 65 11.24 -12.46 31.34
C LEU A 65 9.90 -12.73 32.04
N TYR A 66 9.66 -13.99 32.36
CA TYR A 66 8.47 -14.46 33.05
C TYR A 66 8.38 -13.96 34.50
N GLU A 67 9.46 -14.07 35.27
CA GLU A 67 9.49 -13.63 36.68
C GLU A 67 9.31 -12.11 36.82
N GLN A 68 9.79 -11.35 35.84
CA GLN A 68 9.60 -9.90 35.79
C GLN A 68 8.22 -9.47 35.25
N GLN A 69 7.27 -10.39 35.06
CA GLN A 69 5.92 -10.12 34.56
C GLN A 69 5.90 -9.36 33.23
N ARG A 70 6.79 -9.72 32.30
CA ARG A 70 6.94 -9.01 31.01
C ARG A 70 6.09 -9.57 29.87
N VAL A 71 5.14 -10.45 30.18
CA VAL A 71 4.24 -11.09 29.21
C VAL A 71 2.82 -10.59 29.43
N THR A 72 2.18 -10.15 28.36
CA THR A 72 0.82 -9.62 28.36
C THR A 72 -0.03 -10.39 27.34
N GLN A 73 -1.16 -10.93 27.77
CA GLN A 73 -2.19 -11.43 26.88
C GLN A 73 -3.06 -10.27 26.40
N ILE A 74 -3.15 -10.13 25.09
CA ILE A 74 -3.99 -9.13 24.43
C ILE A 74 -5.19 -9.85 23.85
N SER A 75 -6.40 -9.44 24.22
CA SER A 75 -7.63 -10.00 23.66
C SER A 75 -8.76 -8.99 23.65
N THR A 76 -9.86 -9.34 22.99
CA THR A 76 -11.09 -8.53 23.00
C THR A 76 -12.00 -8.84 24.19
N SER A 77 -11.71 -9.93 24.91
CA SER A 77 -12.40 -10.34 26.12
C SER A 77 -11.90 -9.57 27.33
N ASN A 78 -12.75 -9.43 28.36
CA ASN A 78 -12.40 -8.79 29.63
C ASN A 78 -11.64 -9.73 30.58
N ALA A 79 -11.45 -11.00 30.19
CA ALA A 79 -10.83 -12.03 30.99
C ALA A 79 -9.70 -12.72 30.22
N ILE A 80 -8.75 -13.28 30.97
CA ILE A 80 -7.68 -14.11 30.41
C ILE A 80 -8.32 -15.33 29.73
N ILE A 81 -7.99 -15.54 28.46
CA ILE A 81 -8.46 -16.68 27.69
C ILE A 81 -7.50 -17.83 27.95
N THR A 82 -7.99 -18.89 28.56
CA THR A 82 -7.22 -20.12 28.87
C THR A 82 -7.63 -21.30 28.01
N GLU A 83 -8.71 -21.17 27.22
CA GLU A 83 -9.14 -22.19 26.28
C GLU A 83 -8.20 -22.21 25.06
N PRO A 84 -7.77 -23.40 24.59
CA PRO A 84 -6.98 -23.50 23.38
C PRO A 84 -7.76 -23.02 22.16
N CYS A 85 -7.05 -22.50 21.17
CA CYS A 85 -7.67 -21.99 19.95
C CYS A 85 -8.47 -23.10 19.24
N LYS A 86 -9.79 -22.89 19.07
CA LYS A 86 -10.70 -23.88 18.44
C LYS A 86 -10.46 -24.07 16.93
N GLY A 87 -9.61 -23.24 16.33
CA GLY A 87 -9.08 -23.39 14.97
C GLY A 87 -8.13 -22.24 14.57
N ILE A 88 -7.40 -22.43 13.47
CA ILE A 88 -6.39 -21.48 12.94
C ILE A 88 -6.99 -20.08 12.65
N ASN A 89 -8.29 -20.02 12.33
CA ASN A 89 -8.99 -18.77 12.00
C ASN A 89 -9.77 -18.16 13.18
N GLU A 90 -9.71 -18.75 14.38
CA GLU A 90 -10.48 -18.32 15.55
C GLU A 90 -9.60 -17.80 16.70
N ALA A 91 -8.31 -17.54 16.45
CA ALA A 91 -7.42 -16.97 17.45
C ALA A 91 -7.89 -15.55 17.82
N SER A 92 -8.64 -15.44 18.92
CA SER A 92 -9.24 -14.21 19.44
C SER A 92 -8.30 -13.43 20.39
N TRP A 93 -7.04 -13.86 20.47
CA TRP A 93 -6.04 -13.29 21.36
C TRP A 93 -4.62 -13.49 20.86
N LEU A 94 -3.72 -12.61 21.30
CA LEU A 94 -2.29 -12.59 21.01
C LEU A 94 -1.51 -12.50 22.31
N MET A 95 -0.24 -12.90 22.25
CA MET A 95 0.70 -12.70 23.36
C MET A 95 1.73 -11.66 22.98
N GLN A 96 1.97 -10.71 23.86
CA GLN A 96 3.02 -9.72 23.70
C GLN A 96 4.03 -9.85 24.82
N VAL A 97 5.31 -9.94 24.48
CA VAL A 97 6.41 -10.00 25.44
C VAL A 97 7.37 -8.84 25.25
N LYS A 98 7.69 -8.15 26.35
CA LYS A 98 8.69 -7.09 26.37
C LYS A 98 10.08 -7.68 26.60
N GLY A 99 10.91 -7.70 25.56
CA GLY A 99 12.27 -8.24 25.62
C GLY A 99 13.21 -7.43 26.53
N HIS A 100 14.40 -7.96 26.79
CA HIS A 100 15.45 -7.26 27.56
C HIS A 100 15.91 -5.93 26.97
N SER A 101 15.79 -5.75 25.66
CA SER A 101 16.06 -4.48 24.97
C SER A 101 14.96 -3.43 25.17
N GLY A 102 13.83 -3.80 25.78
CA GLY A 102 12.63 -2.97 25.86
C GLY A 102 11.70 -3.08 24.64
N ALA A 103 12.13 -3.73 23.56
CA ALA A 103 11.30 -3.99 22.38
C ALA A 103 10.19 -5.00 22.67
N PHE A 104 9.02 -4.80 22.05
CA PHE A 104 7.89 -5.71 22.15
C PHE A 104 7.90 -6.74 21.02
N TYR A 105 7.50 -7.97 21.34
CA TYR A 105 7.35 -9.05 20.38
C TYR A 105 5.95 -9.64 20.51
N THR A 106 5.16 -9.53 19.45
CA THR A 106 3.81 -10.11 19.37
C THR A 106 3.91 -11.52 18.78
N LEU A 107 3.23 -12.46 19.43
CA LEU A 107 3.29 -13.89 19.21
C LEU A 107 1.87 -14.44 19.12
N PHE A 108 1.67 -15.37 18.20
CA PHE A 108 0.44 -16.15 18.18
C PHE A 108 0.51 -17.23 19.27
N PRO A 109 -0.61 -17.48 19.97
CA PRO A 109 -0.67 -18.55 20.94
C PRO A 109 -0.42 -19.90 20.29
N GLU A 110 0.23 -20.81 21.03
CA GLU A 110 0.48 -22.20 20.60
C GLU A 110 1.40 -22.35 19.37
N ILE A 111 1.89 -21.26 18.79
CA ILE A 111 2.81 -21.29 17.64
C ILE A 111 4.24 -21.05 18.13
N ASN A 112 5.13 -22.00 17.85
CA ASN A 112 6.56 -21.85 18.07
C ASN A 112 7.20 -20.96 16.99
N TYR A 113 6.88 -19.65 16.97
CA TYR A 113 7.45 -18.68 16.04
C TYR A 113 7.60 -17.31 16.69
N CYS A 114 8.72 -16.65 16.43
CA CYS A 114 8.95 -15.26 16.84
C CYS A 114 9.76 -14.52 15.77
N THR A 115 9.49 -13.22 15.60
CA THR A 115 10.21 -12.35 14.67
C THR A 115 11.58 -11.87 15.18
N CYS A 116 12.00 -12.32 16.38
CA CYS A 116 13.26 -11.86 16.97
C CYS A 116 14.49 -12.44 16.25
N ALA A 117 15.61 -11.71 16.32
CA ALA A 117 16.86 -12.12 15.69
C ALA A 117 17.36 -13.49 16.20
N ALA A 118 17.17 -13.80 17.50
CA ALA A 118 17.57 -15.09 18.05
C ALA A 118 16.79 -16.26 17.40
N PHE A 119 15.49 -16.10 17.19
CA PHE A 119 14.67 -17.12 16.52
C PHE A 119 15.13 -17.32 15.07
N ARG A 120 15.29 -16.22 14.31
CA ARG A 120 15.74 -16.28 12.92
C ARG A 120 17.09 -16.99 12.74
N HIS A 121 18.06 -16.72 13.60
CA HIS A 121 19.40 -17.29 13.47
C HIS A 121 19.49 -18.66 14.15
N GLN A 122 19.13 -18.78 15.43
CA GLN A 122 19.37 -20.00 16.22
C GLN A 122 18.37 -21.12 15.91
N VAL A 123 17.13 -20.78 15.51
CA VAL A 123 16.07 -21.77 15.28
C VAL A 123 15.94 -22.10 13.79
N LEU A 124 15.81 -21.08 12.93
CA LEU A 124 15.58 -21.32 11.49
C LEU A 124 16.87 -21.59 10.70
N THR A 125 17.98 -20.90 11.03
CA THR A 125 19.22 -20.94 10.24
C THR A 125 20.18 -22.00 10.76
N ASP A 126 20.66 -21.82 11.99
CA ASP A 126 21.69 -22.64 12.62
C ASP A 126 21.13 -23.93 13.23
N ARG A 127 19.80 -23.97 13.48
CA ARG A 127 19.09 -25.08 14.12
C ARG A 127 19.76 -25.55 15.42
N SER A 128 20.34 -24.60 16.16
CA SER A 128 21.04 -24.82 17.43
C SER A 128 20.11 -24.73 18.64
N ALA A 129 18.91 -24.18 18.47
CA ALA A 129 17.87 -24.10 19.49
C ALA A 129 16.50 -24.46 18.91
N PHE A 130 15.61 -25.02 19.73
CA PHE A 130 14.22 -25.32 19.34
C PHE A 130 13.33 -24.08 19.30
N THR A 131 13.60 -23.11 20.17
CA THR A 131 12.81 -21.88 20.29
C THR A 131 13.65 -20.73 20.84
N CYS A 132 13.06 -19.54 20.92
CA CYS A 132 13.69 -18.38 21.54
C CYS A 132 13.09 -18.08 22.91
N LYS A 133 13.79 -17.22 23.67
CA LYS A 133 13.37 -16.82 25.03
C LYS A 133 11.97 -16.18 25.09
N HIS A 134 11.53 -15.53 24.01
CA HIS A 134 10.23 -14.83 23.96
C HIS A 134 9.06 -15.82 23.87
N VAL A 135 9.16 -16.82 23.01
CA VAL A 135 8.16 -17.89 22.88
C VAL A 135 8.10 -18.70 24.18
N LEU A 136 9.26 -19.08 24.72
CA LEU A 136 9.32 -19.88 25.95
C LEU A 136 8.79 -19.12 27.18
N ALA A 137 9.08 -17.82 27.31
CA ALA A 137 8.52 -16.98 28.38
C ALA A 137 7.00 -16.86 28.26
N THR A 138 6.51 -16.76 27.02
CA THR A 138 5.08 -16.71 26.72
C THR A 138 4.38 -18.01 27.10
N TRP A 139 5.00 -19.14 26.80
CA TRP A 139 4.51 -20.46 27.20
C TRP A 139 4.47 -20.61 28.74
N LEU A 140 5.52 -20.21 29.46
CA LEU A 140 5.53 -20.22 30.94
C LEU A 140 4.37 -19.38 31.51
N ALA A 141 4.17 -18.18 30.98
CA ALA A 141 3.10 -17.29 31.41
C ALA A 141 1.69 -17.79 31.03
N SER A 142 1.56 -18.60 29.97
CA SER A 142 0.27 -19.21 29.61
C SER A 142 -0.14 -20.34 30.57
N ILE A 143 0.82 -20.93 31.28
CA ILE A 143 0.58 -21.97 32.30
C ILE A 143 0.31 -21.32 33.66
N ASP A 144 1.13 -20.34 34.05
CA ASP A 144 0.94 -19.56 35.27
C ASP A 144 0.26 -18.21 34.98
N ASN A 145 -1.07 -18.22 35.05
CA ASN A 145 -1.89 -17.03 34.86
C ASN A 145 -1.70 -15.97 35.96
N GLU A 146 -1.06 -16.26 37.10
CA GLU A 146 -0.85 -15.27 38.16
C GLU A 146 0.14 -14.17 37.75
N LYS A 147 1.08 -14.50 36.86
CA LYS A 147 2.11 -13.57 36.36
C LYS A 147 1.81 -13.04 34.96
N LEU A 148 0.73 -13.50 34.34
CA LEU A 148 0.29 -13.06 33.03
C LEU A 148 -0.49 -11.75 33.17
N LEU A 149 0.02 -10.69 32.54
CA LEU A 149 -0.73 -9.44 32.43
C LEU A 149 -1.85 -9.62 31.40
N HIS A 150 -2.96 -8.91 31.58
CA HIS A 150 -4.07 -8.90 30.65
C HIS A 150 -4.35 -7.49 30.18
N GLN A 151 -4.49 -7.31 28.87
CA GLN A 151 -4.89 -6.07 28.25
C GLN A 151 -6.09 -6.30 27.33
N GLN A 152 -7.22 -5.72 27.70
CA GLN A 152 -8.40 -5.70 26.85
C GLN A 152 -8.25 -4.62 25.77
N LEU A 153 -8.49 -5.00 24.52
CA LEU A 153 -8.61 -4.09 23.38
C LEU A 153 -10.00 -4.18 22.76
N THR A 154 -10.45 -3.07 22.18
CA THR A 154 -11.61 -3.12 21.27
C THR A 154 -11.26 -3.94 20.02
N GLN A 155 -12.25 -4.53 19.34
CA GLN A 155 -12.04 -5.26 18.08
C GLN A 155 -11.25 -4.40 17.05
N LYS A 156 -11.53 -3.09 17.02
CA LYS A 156 -10.82 -2.12 16.18
C LYS A 156 -9.34 -1.97 16.58
N GLN A 157 -9.03 -1.91 17.87
CA GLN A 157 -7.65 -1.82 18.37
C GLN A 157 -6.87 -3.14 18.22
N PHE A 158 -7.53 -4.29 18.38
CA PHE A 158 -6.92 -5.60 18.20
C PHE A 158 -6.45 -5.80 16.75
N ASN A 159 -7.27 -5.39 15.78
CA ASN A 159 -6.87 -5.38 14.37
C ASN A 159 -5.73 -4.39 14.07
N ASN A 160 -5.59 -3.34 14.90
CA ASN A 160 -4.64 -2.23 14.72
C ASN A 160 -3.35 -2.36 15.56
N LEU A 161 -3.08 -3.51 16.19
CA LEU A 161 -1.97 -3.73 17.14
C LEU A 161 -0.55 -3.39 16.61
N ASN A 162 -0.38 -3.15 15.30
CA ASN A 162 0.88 -2.73 14.69
C ASN A 162 0.89 -1.28 14.15
N THR A 163 -0.18 -0.48 14.33
CA THR A 163 -0.32 0.85 13.70
C THR A 163 0.65 1.92 14.20
N GLU A 164 1.21 1.78 15.41
CA GLU A 164 2.14 2.78 15.96
C GLU A 164 3.48 2.88 15.18
N ASP A 165 3.83 1.88 14.38
CA ASP A 165 5.05 1.88 13.56
C ASP A 165 4.88 2.56 12.20
N TYR A 166 3.65 2.86 11.75
CA TYR A 166 3.41 3.36 10.40
C TYR A 166 3.39 4.88 10.36
N ILE A 167 3.98 5.46 9.32
CA ILE A 167 3.98 6.90 9.07
C ILE A 167 2.69 7.30 8.36
N LEU A 168 2.24 6.50 7.39
CA LEU A 168 0.96 6.66 6.68
C LEU A 168 0.06 5.47 6.99
N VAL A 169 -1.17 5.76 7.39
CA VAL A 169 -2.28 4.83 7.49
C VAL A 169 -3.48 5.45 6.80
N ALA A 170 -4.02 4.78 5.78
CA ALA A 170 -5.22 5.25 5.09
C ALA A 170 -6.22 4.11 4.91
N LYS A 171 -7.50 4.37 5.14
CA LYS A 171 -8.60 3.43 4.94
C LYS A 171 -9.61 4.01 3.96
N VAL A 172 -10.09 3.18 3.03
CA VAL A 172 -11.11 3.59 2.06
C VAL A 172 -12.10 2.45 1.80
N GLY A 173 -13.38 2.77 1.91
CA GLY A 173 -14.48 1.89 1.55
C GLY A 173 -14.79 1.90 0.05
N LEU A 174 -15.65 0.96 -0.36
CA LEU A 174 -15.97 0.69 -1.75
C LEU A 174 -16.38 1.94 -2.57
N THR A 175 -17.21 2.84 -2.04
CA THR A 175 -17.71 4.02 -2.77
C THR A 175 -16.58 4.89 -3.32
N ASN A 176 -15.63 5.27 -2.46
CA ASN A 176 -14.52 6.13 -2.86
C ASN A 176 -13.38 5.35 -3.53
N LEU A 177 -13.25 4.05 -3.24
CA LEU A 177 -12.26 3.18 -3.87
C LEU A 177 -12.40 3.16 -5.40
N LYS A 178 -13.64 3.14 -5.92
CA LYS A 178 -13.90 3.17 -7.37
C LYS A 178 -13.23 4.37 -8.05
N ILE A 179 -13.39 5.54 -7.45
CA ILE A 179 -12.86 6.79 -7.96
C ILE A 179 -11.34 6.79 -7.89
N ILE A 180 -10.76 6.31 -6.78
CA ILE A 180 -9.31 6.17 -6.66
C ILE A 180 -8.76 5.27 -7.77
N ILE A 181 -9.38 4.12 -8.02
CA ILE A 181 -8.97 3.20 -9.09
C ILE A 181 -9.07 3.87 -10.46
N GLU A 182 -10.15 4.59 -10.75
CA GLU A 182 -10.32 5.33 -12.01
C GLU A 182 -9.27 6.42 -12.18
N LEU A 183 -8.96 7.17 -11.11
CA LEU A 183 -7.91 8.17 -11.12
C LEU A 183 -6.56 7.54 -11.45
N LEU A 184 -6.19 6.47 -10.74
CA LEU A 184 -4.92 5.76 -10.94
C LEU A 184 -4.84 5.17 -12.36
N LYS A 185 -5.92 4.57 -12.89
CA LYS A 185 -5.99 4.05 -14.27
C LYS A 185 -5.79 5.13 -15.32
N ALA A 186 -6.37 6.31 -15.12
CA ALA A 186 -6.20 7.42 -16.06
C ALA A 186 -4.75 7.94 -16.04
N THR A 187 -4.10 8.00 -14.87
CA THR A 187 -2.67 8.37 -14.76
C THR A 187 -1.70 7.26 -15.19
N ASN A 188 -2.16 6.02 -15.33
CA ASN A 188 -1.30 4.88 -15.64
C ASN A 188 -0.97 4.79 -17.15
N PHE A 189 0.05 5.56 -17.56
CA PHE A 189 0.67 5.48 -18.91
C PHE A 189 2.19 5.27 -18.88
N LYS A 190 2.80 5.23 -17.69
CA LYS A 190 4.17 4.75 -17.44
C LYS A 190 4.15 3.85 -16.22
N GLU A 191 5.12 2.95 -16.16
CA GLU A 191 5.19 1.92 -15.14
C GLU A 191 5.42 2.47 -13.74
N ILE A 192 6.28 3.47 -13.59
CA ILE A 192 6.69 4.00 -12.29
C ILE A 192 5.95 5.32 -12.03
N ALA A 193 5.39 5.45 -10.83
CA ALA A 193 4.82 6.69 -10.32
C ALA A 193 5.49 7.11 -9.03
N THR A 194 5.58 8.42 -8.81
CA THR A 194 5.99 9.03 -7.55
C THR A 194 4.76 9.39 -6.74
N CYS A 195 4.69 8.88 -5.52
CA CYS A 195 3.64 9.13 -4.55
C CYS A 195 4.14 10.13 -3.51
N LEU A 196 3.38 11.21 -3.33
CA LEU A 196 3.59 12.25 -2.34
C LEU A 196 2.41 12.19 -1.36
N GLY A 197 2.68 11.96 -0.09
CA GLY A 197 1.69 12.01 0.98
C GLY A 197 1.93 13.22 1.87
N SER A 198 0.85 13.96 2.14
CA SER A 198 0.81 15.07 3.11
C SER A 198 -0.45 14.97 3.96
N GLU A 199 -0.58 15.79 5.01
CA GLU A 199 -1.80 15.86 5.83
C GLU A 199 -3.08 16.12 5.01
N ASN A 200 -2.92 16.79 3.86
CA ASN A 200 -4.01 17.14 2.96
C ASN A 200 -4.41 16.01 2.00
N GLY A 201 -3.65 14.92 1.94
CA GLY A 201 -3.95 13.76 1.09
C GLY A 201 -2.76 13.28 0.25
N LEU A 202 -3.07 12.47 -0.75
CA LEU A 202 -2.08 11.81 -1.62
C LEU A 202 -2.07 12.42 -3.01
N LYS A 203 -0.87 12.68 -3.55
CA LYS A 203 -0.64 13.05 -4.95
C LYS A 203 0.22 11.98 -5.62
N ILE A 204 -0.30 11.38 -6.68
CA ILE A 204 0.39 10.36 -7.48
C ILE A 204 0.75 11.00 -8.81
N THR A 205 2.05 11.04 -9.13
CA THR A 205 2.58 11.72 -10.31
C THR A 205 3.34 10.76 -11.22
N VAL A 206 3.10 10.87 -12.52
CA VAL A 206 3.74 10.09 -13.57
C VAL A 206 4.30 11.04 -14.61
N GLU A 207 5.57 10.85 -14.99
CA GLU A 207 6.23 11.66 -16.02
C GLU A 207 6.71 10.79 -17.18
N ASP A 208 6.61 11.30 -18.41
CA ASP A 208 7.18 10.68 -19.60
C ASP A 208 8.05 11.65 -20.40
N ALA A 209 9.28 11.20 -20.67
CA ALA A 209 10.25 11.82 -21.56
C ALA A 209 10.43 13.33 -21.37
N LYS A 210 10.20 13.85 -20.16
CA LYS A 210 10.25 15.29 -19.85
C LYS A 210 9.32 16.15 -20.71
N CYS A 211 8.34 15.53 -21.37
CA CYS A 211 7.41 16.16 -22.30
C CYS A 211 5.97 16.14 -21.77
N MET A 212 5.65 15.15 -20.93
CA MET A 212 4.33 14.95 -20.37
C MET A 212 4.44 14.62 -18.89
N GLN A 213 3.58 15.21 -18.07
CA GLN A 213 3.42 14.85 -16.66
C GLN A 213 1.94 14.79 -16.33
N ALA A 214 1.54 13.80 -15.54
CA ALA A 214 0.19 13.71 -15.01
C ALA A 214 0.22 13.55 -13.50
N SER A 215 -0.69 14.21 -12.81
CA SER A 215 -0.85 14.07 -11.36
C SER A 215 -2.30 13.82 -11.01
N ALA A 216 -2.57 12.77 -10.25
CA ALA A 216 -3.84 12.56 -9.57
C ALA A 216 -3.70 13.01 -8.11
N TYR A 217 -4.56 13.92 -7.67
CA TYR A 217 -4.63 14.37 -6.28
C TYR A 217 -5.91 13.86 -5.63
N ILE A 218 -5.73 13.14 -4.52
CA ILE A 218 -6.78 12.51 -3.72
C ILE A 218 -6.73 13.16 -2.32
N PRO A 219 -7.68 14.05 -2.00
CA PRO A 219 -7.74 14.69 -0.69
C PRO A 219 -7.89 13.68 0.45
N SER A 220 -7.36 14.01 1.64
CA SER A 220 -7.52 13.18 2.84
C SER A 220 -9.00 12.93 3.19
N THR A 221 -9.91 13.84 2.84
CA THR A 221 -11.36 13.71 3.05
C THR A 221 -12.03 12.60 2.21
N VAL A 222 -11.34 12.05 1.21
CA VAL A 222 -11.82 10.92 0.40
C VAL A 222 -11.63 9.59 1.13
N PHE A 223 -10.73 9.55 2.10
CA PHE A 223 -10.47 8.37 2.92
C PHE A 223 -11.38 8.38 4.15
N ASP A 224 -11.81 7.20 4.59
CA ASP A 224 -12.58 7.05 5.82
C ASP A 224 -11.70 7.28 7.05
N GLU A 225 -10.43 6.90 6.95
CA GLU A 225 -9.38 7.18 7.92
C GLU A 225 -8.12 7.60 7.15
N PHE A 226 -7.46 8.68 7.57
CA PHE A 226 -6.21 9.13 6.99
C PHE A 226 -5.34 9.73 8.09
N GLU A 227 -4.27 9.01 8.44
CA GLU A 227 -3.31 9.42 9.44
C GLU A 227 -1.93 9.49 8.79
N LEU A 228 -1.29 10.64 8.92
CA LEU A 228 0.06 10.88 8.44
C LEU A 228 0.87 11.58 9.53
N LYS A 229 1.97 10.96 9.96
CA LYS A 229 2.85 11.52 11.00
C LYS A 229 3.80 12.58 10.47
N GLU A 230 4.29 12.38 9.25
CA GLU A 230 5.18 13.29 8.52
C GLU A 230 4.99 13.10 7.02
N ASP A 231 5.34 14.12 6.23
CA ASP A 231 5.23 14.05 4.78
C ASP A 231 6.12 12.92 4.23
N VAL A 232 5.54 12.12 3.33
CA VAL A 232 6.21 10.96 2.74
C VAL A 232 6.33 11.11 1.23
N THR A 233 7.47 10.69 0.69
CA THR A 233 7.66 10.56 -0.76
C THR A 233 8.31 9.23 -1.07
N PHE A 234 7.72 8.48 -2.00
CA PHE A 234 8.27 7.22 -2.49
C PHE A 234 7.81 6.96 -3.92
N SER A 235 8.59 6.21 -4.69
CA SER A 235 8.17 5.74 -6.00
C SER A 235 7.73 4.28 -5.93
N LEU A 236 6.82 3.85 -6.81
CA LEU A 236 6.43 2.43 -6.94
C LEU A 236 5.98 2.12 -8.37
N SER A 237 5.78 0.82 -8.65
CA SER A 237 5.15 0.39 -9.90
C SER A 237 3.64 0.66 -9.85
N LEU A 238 3.17 1.67 -10.60
CA LEU A 238 1.77 2.04 -10.69
C LEU A 238 0.93 0.92 -11.33
N ASN A 239 1.52 0.16 -12.27
CA ASN A 239 0.87 -1.02 -12.85
C ASN A 239 0.48 -2.02 -11.76
N ILE A 240 1.44 -2.40 -10.90
CA ILE A 240 1.19 -3.35 -9.82
C ILE A 240 0.17 -2.79 -8.83
N LEU A 241 0.26 -1.50 -8.48
CA LEU A 241 -0.71 -0.86 -7.60
C LEU A 241 -2.13 -0.92 -8.16
N VAL A 242 -2.32 -0.56 -9.43
CA VAL A 242 -3.63 -0.61 -10.09
C VAL A 242 -4.15 -2.04 -10.16
N ASP A 243 -3.32 -3.00 -10.55
CA ASP A 243 -3.71 -4.40 -10.63
C ASP A 243 -4.13 -4.94 -9.27
N CYS A 244 -3.35 -4.65 -8.21
CA CYS A 244 -3.66 -5.04 -6.83
C CYS A 244 -5.03 -4.51 -6.39
N LEU A 245 -5.32 -3.23 -6.64
CA LEU A 245 -6.61 -2.63 -6.28
C LEU A 245 -7.77 -3.15 -7.15
N CYS A 246 -7.49 -3.66 -8.35
CA CYS A 246 -8.51 -4.21 -9.25
C CYS A 246 -8.82 -5.70 -9.01
N MET A 247 -8.01 -6.43 -8.24
CA MET A 247 -8.17 -7.88 -8.04
C MET A 247 -9.55 -8.26 -7.50
N PHE A 248 -10.19 -7.36 -6.74
CA PHE A 248 -11.46 -7.60 -6.03
C PHE A 248 -12.52 -6.57 -6.40
N TRP A 249 -12.64 -6.28 -7.71
CA TRP A 249 -13.74 -5.46 -8.17
C TRP A 249 -15.07 -6.20 -8.02
N PRO A 250 -16.08 -5.63 -7.34
CA PRO A 250 -17.36 -6.29 -7.17
C PRO A 250 -18.01 -6.52 -8.55
N THR A 251 -18.29 -7.79 -8.86
CA THR A 251 -19.16 -8.14 -9.99
C THR A 251 -20.65 -8.04 -9.61
N SER A 252 -20.96 -7.93 -8.31
CA SER A 252 -22.29 -7.77 -7.72
C SER A 252 -22.37 -6.49 -6.86
N GLN A 253 -23.56 -5.89 -6.80
CA GLN A 253 -23.81 -4.64 -6.05
C GLN A 253 -23.85 -4.81 -4.52
N GLU A 254 -23.77 -6.03 -3.98
CA GLU A 254 -23.92 -6.30 -2.54
C GLU A 254 -22.60 -6.47 -1.78
N ASN A 255 -21.44 -6.49 -2.45
CA ASN A 255 -20.17 -6.80 -1.80
C ASN A 255 -19.67 -5.59 -0.98
N SER A 256 -19.18 -5.87 0.22
CA SER A 256 -18.50 -4.88 1.05
C SER A 256 -16.99 -5.00 0.82
N VAL A 257 -16.39 -3.97 0.21
CA VAL A 257 -14.92 -3.91 0.03
C VAL A 257 -14.36 -2.77 0.87
N THR A 258 -13.32 -3.07 1.64
CA THR A 258 -12.51 -2.06 2.31
C THR A 258 -11.04 -2.27 2.00
N VAL A 259 -10.33 -1.16 1.79
CA VAL A 259 -8.89 -1.16 1.52
C VAL A 259 -8.21 -0.36 2.61
N GLN A 260 -7.14 -0.92 3.15
CA GLN A 260 -6.25 -0.27 4.09
C GLN A 260 -4.84 -0.19 3.50
N ILE A 261 -4.22 0.97 3.58
CA ILE A 261 -2.90 1.28 3.04
C ILE A 261 -2.02 1.68 4.20
N PHE A 262 -0.84 1.06 4.29
CA PHE A 262 0.12 1.27 5.35
C PHE A 262 1.52 1.49 4.79
N TYR A 263 2.24 2.48 5.32
CA TYR A 263 3.63 2.74 4.95
C TYR A 263 4.46 3.13 6.17
N LYS A 264 5.58 2.41 6.40
CA LYS A 264 6.48 2.63 7.55
C LYS A 264 7.52 3.72 7.32
N GLY A 265 7.69 4.19 6.08
CA GLY A 265 8.73 5.14 5.72
C GLY A 265 9.78 4.57 4.77
N THR A 266 10.79 5.38 4.49
CA THR A 266 11.82 5.09 3.49
C THR A 266 12.48 3.72 3.72
N GLY A 267 12.60 2.94 2.65
CA GLY A 267 13.19 1.60 2.68
C GLY A 267 12.22 0.46 3.01
N TYR A 268 10.97 0.75 3.39
CA TYR A 268 9.93 -0.25 3.62
C TYR A 268 8.95 -0.32 2.44
N PRO A 269 8.33 -1.48 2.17
CA PRO A 269 7.29 -1.58 1.15
C PRO A 269 6.00 -0.85 1.56
N LEU A 270 5.16 -0.54 0.58
CA LEU A 270 3.77 -0.15 0.77
C LEU A 270 2.94 -1.42 1.01
N SER A 271 2.33 -1.54 2.18
CA SER A 271 1.44 -2.65 2.53
C SER A 271 -0.01 -2.26 2.24
N ILE A 272 -0.75 -3.12 1.54
CA ILE A 272 -2.15 -2.90 1.20
C ILE A 272 -2.94 -4.13 1.64
N ILE A 273 -3.90 -3.94 2.53
CA ILE A 273 -4.83 -4.97 2.97
C ILE A 273 -6.18 -4.70 2.33
N ILE A 274 -6.72 -5.67 1.62
CA ILE A 274 -8.04 -5.62 0.98
C ILE A 274 -8.93 -6.64 1.67
N GLU A 275 -10.05 -6.19 2.22
CA GLU A 275 -11.07 -7.04 2.84
C GLU A 275 -12.33 -7.00 1.96
N GLU A 276 -12.76 -8.16 1.47
CA GLU A 276 -14.01 -8.35 0.72
C GLU A 276 -14.79 -9.52 1.32
N ASP A 277 -15.96 -9.23 1.90
CA ASP A 277 -16.88 -10.24 2.46
C ASP A 277 -16.20 -11.30 3.36
N GLY A 278 -15.24 -10.84 4.18
CA GLY A 278 -14.45 -11.66 5.11
C GLY A 278 -13.19 -12.31 4.51
N ILE A 279 -12.97 -12.21 3.21
CA ILE A 279 -11.72 -12.60 2.55
C ILE A 279 -10.72 -11.44 2.68
N ILE A 280 -9.56 -11.73 3.26
CA ILE A 280 -8.49 -10.75 3.43
C ILE A 280 -7.34 -11.07 2.48
N THR A 281 -6.93 -10.08 1.69
CA THR A 281 -5.74 -10.14 0.84
C THR A 281 -4.71 -9.14 1.32
N ASP A 282 -3.48 -9.61 1.57
CA ASP A 282 -2.33 -8.80 1.95
C ASP A 282 -1.37 -8.66 0.76
N CYS A 283 -1.15 -7.43 0.31
CA CYS A 283 -0.25 -7.07 -0.76
C CYS A 283 0.93 -6.25 -0.21
N SER A 284 2.15 -6.63 -0.59
CA SER A 284 3.37 -5.90 -0.23
C SER A 284 4.08 -5.39 -1.48
N LEU A 285 3.97 -4.09 -1.74
CA LEU A 285 4.51 -3.44 -2.94
C LEU A 285 5.85 -2.79 -2.62
N LYS A 286 6.90 -3.18 -3.35
CA LYS A 286 8.23 -2.59 -3.19
C LYS A 286 8.20 -1.11 -3.59
N THR A 287 8.74 -0.26 -2.72
CA THR A 287 9.02 1.13 -3.05
C THR A 287 10.42 1.29 -3.64
N LEU A 288 10.59 2.35 -4.42
CA LEU A 288 11.82 2.75 -5.08
C LEU A 288 12.26 4.12 -4.58
N GLU A 289 13.53 4.45 -4.79
CA GLU A 289 14.02 5.82 -4.62
C GLU A 289 13.32 6.76 -5.61
N VAL A 290 13.16 8.00 -5.19
CA VAL A 290 12.40 9.02 -5.93
C VAL A 290 13.32 9.69 -6.94
N GLU A 291 12.96 9.64 -8.21
CA GLU A 291 13.61 10.44 -9.25
C GLU A 291 13.09 11.88 -9.19
N GLU A 292 13.95 12.84 -9.53
CA GLU A 292 13.59 14.25 -9.56
C GLU A 292 12.56 14.50 -10.67
N LEU A 293 11.35 14.90 -10.27
CA LEU A 293 10.27 15.28 -11.17
C LEU A 293 10.54 16.68 -11.73
N LEU A 294 10.18 16.91 -12.99
CA LEU A 294 10.16 18.28 -13.51
C LEU A 294 9.02 19.08 -12.88
N ASP A 295 9.31 20.34 -12.58
CA ASP A 295 8.31 21.29 -12.14
C ASP A 295 7.51 21.81 -13.35
N PHE A 296 6.39 21.13 -13.63
CA PHE A 296 5.41 21.62 -14.57
C PHE A 296 4.42 22.52 -13.84
N HIS A 297 4.65 23.82 -13.93
CA HIS A 297 3.76 24.81 -13.37
C HIS A 297 3.28 25.82 -14.41
N LEU A 298 2.01 26.21 -14.30
CA LEU A 298 1.36 27.22 -15.12
C LEU A 298 0.84 28.32 -14.19
N ASP A 299 1.67 29.34 -13.97
CA ASP A 299 1.26 30.50 -13.19
C ASP A 299 0.03 31.14 -13.81
N THR A 300 -0.90 31.56 -12.97
CA THR A 300 -2.17 32.15 -13.43
C THR A 300 -1.93 33.40 -14.29
N GLU A 301 -0.86 34.15 -14.02
CA GLU A 301 -0.45 35.34 -14.78
C GLU A 301 0.07 35.01 -16.19
N ASN A 302 0.56 33.79 -16.39
CA ASN A 302 1.14 33.31 -17.64
C ASN A 302 0.13 32.59 -18.53
N VAL A 303 -1.11 32.40 -18.06
CA VAL A 303 -2.20 31.76 -18.84
C VAL A 303 -2.70 32.72 -19.91
N VAL A 304 -2.56 32.31 -21.18
CA VAL A 304 -2.96 33.09 -22.35
C VAL A 304 -4.40 32.83 -22.71
N ASN A 305 -4.77 31.55 -22.77
CA ASN A 305 -6.09 31.07 -23.10
C ASN A 305 -6.55 30.06 -22.06
N LYS A 306 -7.80 30.18 -21.63
CA LYS A 306 -8.47 29.28 -20.69
C LYS A 306 -9.86 28.93 -21.21
N VAL A 307 -10.15 27.64 -21.30
CA VAL A 307 -11.48 27.14 -21.62
C VAL A 307 -11.90 26.11 -20.59
N VAL A 308 -13.13 26.17 -20.10
CA VAL A 308 -13.72 25.18 -19.18
C VAL A 308 -14.93 24.56 -19.85
N LEU A 309 -14.89 23.23 -20.02
CA LEU A 309 -15.88 22.42 -20.73
C LEU A 309 -16.47 21.36 -19.79
N GLN A 310 -17.71 20.97 -20.04
CA GLN A 310 -18.23 19.68 -19.61
C GLN A 310 -17.54 18.55 -20.41
N THR A 311 -17.20 17.45 -19.76
CA THR A 311 -16.37 16.41 -20.40
C THR A 311 -17.07 15.69 -21.55
N GLU A 312 -18.40 15.68 -21.61
CA GLU A 312 -19.16 15.08 -22.72
C GLU A 312 -18.81 15.72 -24.07
N LEU A 313 -18.58 17.04 -24.10
CA LEU A 313 -18.22 17.75 -25.32
C LEU A 313 -16.87 17.25 -25.86
N LEU A 314 -15.87 17.14 -24.98
CA LEU A 314 -14.54 16.67 -25.38
C LEU A 314 -14.57 15.17 -25.74
N LYS A 315 -15.39 14.34 -25.07
CA LYS A 315 -15.59 12.92 -25.42
C LYS A 315 -16.10 12.77 -26.86
N ALA A 316 -17.09 13.57 -27.26
CA ALA A 316 -17.62 13.53 -28.61
C ALA A 316 -16.54 13.91 -29.64
N VAL A 317 -15.79 14.97 -29.38
CA VAL A 317 -14.68 15.40 -30.25
C VAL A 317 -13.59 14.31 -30.35
N MET A 318 -13.23 13.69 -29.24
CA MET A 318 -12.21 12.63 -29.23
C MET A 318 -12.64 11.38 -30.00
N ALA A 319 -13.94 11.07 -30.06
CA ALA A 319 -14.46 9.95 -30.83
C ALA A 319 -14.37 10.15 -32.35
N GLU A 320 -14.26 11.41 -32.81
CA GLU A 320 -14.13 11.76 -34.23
C GLU A 320 -12.67 11.89 -34.69
N LEU A 321 -11.69 11.86 -33.77
CA LEU A 321 -10.29 12.01 -34.13
C LEU A 321 -9.76 10.79 -34.88
N ASP A 322 -9.00 11.03 -35.96
CA ASP A 322 -8.23 10.01 -36.64
C ASP A 322 -7.11 9.50 -35.73
N PRO A 323 -7.15 8.22 -35.27
CA PRO A 323 -6.15 7.69 -34.36
C PRO A 323 -4.78 7.49 -35.02
N THR A 324 -4.69 7.54 -36.35
CA THR A 324 -3.45 7.37 -37.13
C THR A 324 -2.64 8.67 -37.24
N SER A 325 -3.26 9.82 -36.94
CA SER A 325 -2.55 11.10 -36.95
C SER A 325 -1.47 11.14 -35.86
N GLN A 326 -0.33 11.76 -36.18
CA GLN A 326 0.78 11.90 -35.24
C GLN A 326 0.69 13.20 -34.43
N LEU A 327 0.09 14.23 -35.00
CA LEU A 327 0.07 15.58 -34.46
C LEU A 327 -1.36 16.10 -34.38
N VAL A 328 -1.63 16.86 -33.32
CA VAL A 328 -2.88 17.60 -33.15
C VAL A 328 -2.56 19.07 -32.95
N LYS A 329 -3.26 19.92 -33.71
CA LYS A 329 -3.17 21.38 -33.62
C LYS A 329 -4.38 21.89 -32.86
N LEU A 330 -4.13 22.62 -31.78
CA LEU A 330 -5.16 23.32 -31.00
C LEU A 330 -5.07 24.81 -31.32
N CYS A 331 -6.13 25.37 -31.89
CA CYS A 331 -6.24 26.79 -32.17
C CYS A 331 -7.31 27.40 -31.25
N LEU A 332 -6.89 28.30 -30.37
CA LEU A 332 -7.73 29.07 -29.45
C LEU A 332 -7.68 30.54 -29.86
N SER A 333 -8.84 31.18 -29.99
CA SER A 333 -8.98 32.49 -30.61
C SER A 333 -10.16 33.27 -30.03
N PRO A 334 -10.07 34.61 -29.89
CA PRO A 334 -11.23 35.45 -29.57
C PRO A 334 -12.23 35.55 -30.75
N GLU A 335 -11.80 35.21 -31.97
CA GLU A 335 -12.62 35.23 -33.19
C GLU A 335 -12.86 33.82 -33.73
N LYS A 336 -13.92 33.65 -34.54
CA LYS A 336 -14.23 32.39 -35.23
C LYS A 336 -12.96 31.80 -35.90
N PRO A 337 -12.67 30.50 -35.71
CA PRO A 337 -13.55 29.44 -35.19
C PRO A 337 -13.58 29.31 -33.66
N PHE A 338 -13.01 30.26 -32.90
CA PHE A 338 -12.89 30.25 -31.45
C PHE A 338 -12.02 29.13 -30.90
N PHE A 339 -12.49 27.89 -30.90
CA PHE A 339 -11.67 26.73 -30.52
C PHE A 339 -11.77 25.66 -31.59
N ARG A 340 -10.68 25.47 -32.33
CA ARG A 340 -10.54 24.47 -33.39
C ARG A 340 -9.49 23.43 -33.00
N ILE A 341 -9.87 22.17 -33.08
CA ILE A 341 -8.96 21.02 -33.03
C ILE A 341 -8.74 20.55 -34.47
N SER A 342 -7.49 20.48 -34.90
CA SER A 342 -7.15 20.01 -36.24
C SER A 342 -6.19 18.83 -36.19
N LEU A 343 -6.43 17.82 -37.02
CA LEU A 343 -5.49 16.72 -37.27
C LEU A 343 -5.04 16.76 -38.71
N GLU A 344 -3.76 16.48 -38.90
CA GLU A 344 -3.15 16.41 -40.22
C GLU A 344 -2.61 15.00 -40.40
N SER A 345 -3.14 14.32 -41.42
CA SER A 345 -2.72 12.99 -41.86
C SER A 345 -2.23 13.09 -43.32
N ILE A 346 -1.65 12.03 -43.87
CA ILE A 346 -1.10 12.06 -45.23
C ILE A 346 -2.24 12.30 -46.22
N GLY A 347 -2.33 13.53 -46.75
CA GLY A 347 -3.31 13.94 -47.76
C GLY A 347 -4.70 14.32 -47.24
N SER A 348 -4.91 14.37 -45.92
CA SER A 348 -6.18 14.81 -45.33
C SER A 348 -5.97 15.70 -44.11
N VAL A 349 -6.84 16.69 -43.97
CA VAL A 349 -6.92 17.53 -42.77
C VAL A 349 -8.34 17.43 -42.24
N CYS A 350 -8.45 17.10 -40.96
CA CYS A 350 -9.72 17.12 -40.23
C CYS A 350 -9.74 18.36 -39.34
N HIS A 351 -10.84 19.12 -39.38
CA HIS A 351 -11.07 20.27 -38.52
C HIS A 351 -12.35 20.05 -37.73
N ILE A 352 -12.25 20.14 -36.41
CA ILE A 352 -13.38 20.06 -35.49
C ILE A 352 -13.45 21.39 -34.75
N ASP A 353 -14.54 22.12 -34.98
CA ASP A 353 -14.81 23.40 -34.33
C ASP A 353 -15.72 23.17 -33.14
N LEU A 354 -15.24 23.51 -31.94
CA LEU A 354 -16.08 23.50 -30.75
C LEU A 354 -17.03 24.71 -30.81
N PRO A 355 -18.28 24.56 -30.34
CA PRO A 355 -19.17 25.70 -30.19
C PRO A 355 -18.54 26.74 -29.26
N HIS A 356 -18.88 28.02 -29.39
CA HIS A 356 -18.37 29.06 -28.49
C HIS A 356 -19.36 29.41 -27.38
N ASP A 357 -20.65 29.39 -27.69
CA ASP A 357 -21.74 29.73 -26.79
C ASP A 357 -22.71 28.55 -26.75
N ASN A 358 -22.54 27.69 -25.74
CA ASN A 358 -23.32 26.47 -25.52
C ASN A 358 -23.27 26.16 -24.01
N ASP A 359 -24.33 25.58 -23.48
CA ASP A 359 -24.46 25.14 -22.07
C ASP A 359 -23.36 24.16 -21.63
N LEU A 360 -22.66 23.54 -22.59
CA LEU A 360 -21.52 22.65 -22.33
C LEU A 360 -20.19 23.40 -22.10
N ILE A 361 -20.16 24.72 -22.20
CA ILE A 361 -18.98 25.56 -22.01
C ILE A 361 -19.23 26.55 -20.87
N ASP A 362 -18.56 26.32 -19.74
CA ASP A 362 -18.71 27.15 -18.55
C ASP A 362 -17.87 28.43 -18.63
N THR A 363 -16.75 28.41 -19.34
CA THR A 363 -15.82 29.53 -19.42
C THR A 363 -15.07 29.49 -20.74
N PHE A 364 -15.07 30.61 -21.46
CA PHE A 364 -14.26 30.81 -22.65
C PHE A 364 -13.50 32.14 -22.52
N GLN A 365 -12.21 32.06 -22.17
CA GLN A 365 -11.33 33.22 -21.96
C GLN A 365 -10.15 33.11 -22.92
N CYS A 366 -10.27 33.75 -24.08
CA CYS A 366 -9.18 33.88 -25.04
C CYS A 366 -8.97 35.34 -25.39
N THR A 367 -7.74 35.84 -25.24
CA THR A 367 -7.39 37.24 -25.56
C THR A 367 -6.64 37.36 -26.88
N THR A 368 -5.90 36.31 -27.26
CA THR A 368 -5.10 36.26 -28.48
C THR A 368 -5.28 34.93 -29.20
N THR A 369 -5.18 34.97 -30.53
CA THR A 369 -5.19 33.75 -31.34
C THR A 369 -3.86 33.02 -31.18
N VAL A 370 -3.91 31.81 -30.62
CA VAL A 370 -2.75 30.93 -30.44
C VAL A 370 -3.07 29.59 -31.08
N THR A 371 -2.17 29.14 -31.97
CA THR A 371 -2.18 27.77 -32.50
C THR A 371 -0.97 27.03 -31.99
N SER A 372 -1.19 25.92 -31.31
CA SER A 372 -0.13 25.08 -30.74
C SER A 372 -0.26 23.65 -31.26
N THR A 373 0.87 23.05 -31.62
CA THR A 373 0.93 21.68 -32.12
C THR A 373 1.47 20.76 -31.04
N PHE A 374 0.80 19.64 -30.81
CA PHE A 374 1.19 18.62 -29.83
C PHE A 374 1.27 17.27 -30.52
N LYS A 375 2.10 16.37 -30.00
CA LYS A 375 2.02 14.98 -30.42
C LYS A 375 0.75 14.34 -29.87
N LEU A 376 -0.02 13.71 -30.74
CA LEU A 376 -1.28 13.07 -30.36
C LEU A 376 -1.04 11.93 -29.35
N GLU A 377 0.14 11.28 -29.39
CA GLU A 377 0.54 10.24 -28.41
C GLU A 377 0.54 10.73 -26.95
N TYR A 378 0.79 12.01 -26.70
CA TYR A 378 0.76 12.61 -25.36
C TYR A 378 -0.60 13.21 -24.98
N ILE A 379 -1.48 13.46 -25.96
CA ILE A 379 -2.85 13.90 -25.70
C ILE A 379 -3.75 12.71 -25.36
N LYS A 380 -3.56 11.56 -26.02
CA LYS A 380 -4.35 10.33 -25.80
C LYS A 380 -4.44 9.91 -24.33
N PRO A 381 -3.36 9.88 -23.52
CA PRO A 381 -3.46 9.51 -22.11
C PRO A 381 -4.24 10.52 -21.28
N ALA A 382 -4.15 11.83 -21.56
CA ALA A 382 -4.94 12.85 -20.88
C ALA A 382 -6.45 12.63 -21.09
N MET A 383 -6.85 12.08 -22.24
CA MET A 383 -8.25 11.79 -22.53
C MET A 383 -8.82 10.63 -21.71
N LYS A 384 -7.99 9.78 -21.08
CA LYS A 384 -8.48 8.71 -20.18
C LYS A 384 -9.25 9.30 -19.00
N ALA A 385 -8.89 10.48 -18.51
CA ALA A 385 -9.56 11.14 -17.40
C ALA A 385 -11.00 11.58 -17.72
N LEU A 386 -11.37 11.64 -19.00
CA LEU A 386 -12.74 11.98 -19.38
C LEU A 386 -13.76 10.97 -18.84
N SER A 387 -13.41 9.70 -18.66
CA SER A 387 -14.36 8.69 -18.20
C SER A 387 -14.90 8.96 -16.79
N CYS A 388 -14.10 9.56 -15.91
CA CYS A 388 -14.45 9.80 -14.51
C CYS A 388 -14.65 11.29 -14.17
N ALA A 389 -14.16 12.22 -15.00
CA ALA A 389 -14.29 13.64 -14.75
C ALA A 389 -15.62 14.23 -15.23
N SER A 390 -16.12 15.22 -14.49
CA SER A 390 -17.32 15.99 -14.83
C SER A 390 -17.00 17.23 -15.66
N LYS A 391 -15.89 17.91 -15.34
CA LYS A 391 -15.42 19.11 -16.03
C LYS A 391 -13.94 19.01 -16.35
N VAL A 392 -13.53 19.71 -17.39
CA VAL A 392 -12.12 19.90 -17.75
C VAL A 392 -11.83 21.36 -18.03
N SER A 393 -10.76 21.88 -17.45
CA SER A 393 -10.17 23.16 -17.82
C SER A 393 -8.95 22.93 -18.71
N LEU A 394 -8.96 23.49 -19.91
CA LEU A 394 -7.79 23.62 -20.76
C LEU A 394 -7.15 24.99 -20.55
N ARG A 395 -5.84 25.01 -20.32
CA ARG A 395 -5.04 26.23 -20.19
C ARG A 395 -3.78 26.13 -21.04
N THR A 396 -3.41 27.22 -21.70
CA THR A 396 -2.12 27.33 -22.41
C THR A 396 -1.36 28.58 -21.98
N ASN A 397 -0.03 28.54 -22.06
CA ASN A 397 0.83 29.72 -21.89
C ASN A 397 1.66 30.06 -23.14
N ASN A 398 2.37 31.19 -23.06
CA ASN A 398 3.31 31.66 -24.09
C ASN A 398 4.52 30.73 -24.29
N ALA A 399 4.84 29.89 -23.30
CA ALA A 399 5.92 28.91 -23.38
C ALA A 399 5.50 27.59 -24.04
N GLY A 400 4.27 27.52 -24.57
CA GLY A 400 3.73 26.34 -25.25
C GLY A 400 3.46 25.15 -24.33
N LEU A 401 3.22 25.38 -23.04
CA LEU A 401 2.73 24.34 -22.14
C LEU A 401 1.20 24.29 -22.20
N LEU A 402 0.65 23.09 -22.40
CA LEU A 402 -0.77 22.80 -22.31
C LEU A 402 -1.05 22.10 -20.97
N CYS A 403 -2.06 22.58 -20.25
CA CYS A 403 -2.59 21.93 -19.06
C CYS A 403 -4.04 21.54 -19.27
N PHE A 404 -4.35 20.27 -19.00
CA PHE A 404 -5.70 19.81 -18.72
C PHE A 404 -5.85 19.64 -17.21
N GLN A 405 -6.84 20.29 -16.62
CA GLN A 405 -7.21 20.08 -15.23
C GLN A 405 -8.63 19.52 -15.16
N TYR A 406 -8.75 18.28 -14.73
CA TYR A 406 -10.00 17.54 -14.62
C TYR A 406 -10.54 17.63 -13.19
N MET A 407 -11.84 17.89 -13.08
CA MET A 407 -12.58 17.87 -11.81
C MET A 407 -13.41 16.59 -11.71
N ILE A 408 -13.09 15.77 -10.72
CA ILE A 408 -13.78 14.51 -10.43
C ILE A 408 -14.54 14.70 -9.13
N LYS A 409 -15.86 14.47 -9.15
CA LYS A 409 -16.70 14.57 -7.95
C LYS A 409 -17.00 13.18 -7.43
N THR A 410 -16.86 12.98 -6.13
CA THR A 410 -17.30 11.75 -5.47
C THR A 410 -18.78 11.79 -5.14
N GLU A 411 -19.39 10.62 -4.96
CA GLU A 411 -20.80 10.49 -4.57
C GLU A 411 -21.07 11.22 -3.23
N ASN A 412 -20.06 11.27 -2.35
CA ASN A 412 -20.12 11.93 -1.05
C ASN A 412 -19.86 13.44 -1.12
N GLY A 413 -19.71 14.01 -2.33
CA GLY A 413 -19.51 15.44 -2.55
C GLY A 413 -18.06 15.94 -2.46
N ASN A 414 -17.09 15.06 -2.17
CA ASN A 414 -15.67 15.43 -2.24
C ASN A 414 -15.26 15.69 -3.69
N THR A 415 -14.20 16.48 -3.88
CA THR A 415 -13.66 16.78 -5.20
C THR A 415 -12.21 16.36 -5.30
N CYS A 416 -11.91 15.46 -6.22
CA CYS A 416 -10.55 15.10 -6.61
C CYS A 416 -10.16 15.88 -7.87
N TYR A 417 -8.86 16.07 -8.06
CA TYR A 417 -8.33 16.75 -9.24
C TYR A 417 -7.32 15.87 -9.94
N MET A 418 -7.31 15.96 -11.27
CA MET A 418 -6.25 15.39 -12.08
C MET A 418 -5.70 16.45 -13.02
N GLU A 419 -4.39 16.56 -13.09
CA GLU A 419 -3.72 17.50 -13.97
C GLU A 419 -2.86 16.74 -14.98
N TYR A 420 -2.90 17.15 -16.23
CA TYR A 420 -1.97 16.72 -17.28
C TYR A 420 -1.29 17.94 -17.87
N TYR A 421 0.02 17.90 -17.89
CA TYR A 421 0.87 18.88 -18.54
C TYR A 421 1.49 18.24 -19.78
N VAL A 422 1.41 18.92 -20.92
CA VAL A 422 1.97 18.47 -22.20
C VAL A 422 2.71 19.63 -22.85
N ARG A 423 3.99 19.44 -23.16
CA ARG A 423 4.78 20.43 -23.91
C ARG A 423 4.43 20.43 -25.38
N PHE A 424 4.39 21.62 -25.97
CA PHE A 424 4.27 21.80 -27.40
C PHE A 424 5.43 21.16 -28.16
N PHE A 425 5.13 20.72 -29.37
CA PHE A 425 6.09 20.15 -30.30
C PHE A 425 6.62 21.24 -31.23
N MET A 426 7.92 21.53 -31.17
CA MET A 426 8.59 22.38 -32.17
C MET A 426 8.91 21.53 -33.41
N ILE A 427 8.30 21.88 -34.54
CA ILE A 427 8.77 21.41 -35.85
C ILE A 427 9.94 22.36 -36.21
N ASN A 428 11.17 21.85 -36.13
CA ASN A 428 12.32 22.53 -36.72
C ASN A 428 12.30 22.39 -38.24
#